data_AF-U6M450-F1
#
_entry.id   AF-U6M450-F1
#
_cell.length_a   1.000
_cell.length_b   1.000
_cell.length_c   1.000
_cell.angle_alpha   90.00
_cell.angle_beta   90.00
_cell.angle_gamma   90.00
#
_symmetry.space_group_name_H-M   'P 1'
#
loop_
_entity.id
_entity.type
_entity.pdbx_description
1 polymer ?
#
loop_
_entity_poly.entity_id
_entity_poly.type
_entity_poly.pdbx_seq_one_letter_code
_entity_poly.pdbx_strand_id
1 'polypeptide(L)'
;MEVAVKQKQVTLEKQMKCAAAKKAETKVLAALLGKVPAEEYTIWLRHLRRGALNNQRVELDLPLSAVAASNQARVFGDVQDAASNMTLNNISSLFAGDLRMINQRCVTIKDAIHCLTQAELDVMEMVVQQAVEAVEEEGIVFIDEIDKICSKSGKGGYQGPDASDEGVQRDLLPLLEGSTVSTRYGDIHTNYILFIASGAFHSVQPSDMLAELQGRLPVRVLLRPLSEKDFYQILTRTKSNLIEQHKALLATEGIELKFTDDAIAEVARGDSSAQASQ
;
A
#
# COMPACT_ATOMS: atom_id res chain seq x y z
N MET A 1 -7.21 -2.62 -9.97
CA MET A 1 -7.10 -3.44 -8.74
C MET A 1 -5.67 -3.89 -8.45
N GLU A 2 -4.95 -4.49 -9.39
CA GLU A 2 -3.56 -4.96 -9.14
C GLU A 2 -2.60 -3.87 -8.64
N VAL A 3 -2.71 -2.65 -9.16
CA VAL A 3 -1.90 -1.51 -8.69
C VAL A 3 -2.23 -1.17 -7.24
N ALA A 4 -3.51 -1.22 -6.85
CA ALA A 4 -3.95 -0.96 -5.48
C ALA A 4 -3.43 -2.04 -4.52
N VAL A 5 -3.52 -3.32 -4.89
CA VAL A 5 -2.96 -4.43 -4.11
C VAL A 5 -1.45 -4.26 -3.94
N LYS A 6 -0.72 -3.95 -5.02
CA LYS A 6 0.74 -3.71 -4.95
C LYS A 6 1.10 -2.52 -4.06
N GLN A 7 0.35 -1.41 -4.13
CA GLN A 7 0.58 -0.25 -3.27
C GLN A 7 0.29 -0.56 -1.79
N LYS A 8 -0.81 -1.26 -1.51
CA LYS A 8 -1.16 -1.73 -0.16
C LYS A 8 -0.11 -2.71 0.35
N GLN A 9 0.36 -3.65 -0.46
CA GLN A 9 1.46 -4.55 -0.11
C GLN A 9 2.72 -3.77 0.29
N VAL A 10 3.18 -2.81 -0.52
CA VAL A 10 4.36 -1.99 -0.16
C VAL A 10 4.16 -1.20 1.13
N THR A 11 2.94 -0.72 1.37
CA THR A 11 2.60 0.03 2.59
C THR A 11 2.57 -0.89 3.81
N LEU A 12 1.93 -2.05 3.69
CA LEU A 12 1.85 -3.09 4.71
C LEU A 12 3.23 -3.65 5.01
N GLU A 13 4.06 -3.91 4.02
CA GLU A 13 5.46 -4.33 4.21
C GLU A 13 6.26 -3.30 5.02
N LYS A 14 6.08 -2.00 4.76
CA LYS A 14 6.74 -0.95 5.54
C LYS A 14 6.24 -0.92 6.99
N GLN A 15 4.93 -1.05 7.20
CA GLN A 15 4.32 -1.08 8.53
C GLN A 15 4.72 -2.32 9.32
N MET A 16 4.67 -3.49 8.68
CA MET A 16 5.14 -4.78 9.18
C MET A 16 6.62 -4.71 9.55
N LYS A 17 7.49 -4.17 8.70
CA LYS A 17 8.91 -3.93 9.03
C LYS A 17 9.09 -3.07 10.28
N CYS A 18 8.33 -1.99 10.41
CA CYS A 18 8.39 -1.12 11.59
C CYS A 18 7.86 -1.81 12.86
N ALA A 19 6.78 -2.58 12.74
CA ALA A 19 6.18 -3.32 13.85
C ALA A 19 7.06 -4.51 14.29
N ALA A 20 7.62 -5.24 13.33
CA ALA A 20 8.55 -6.34 13.54
C ALA A 20 9.84 -5.83 14.19
N ALA A 21 10.38 -4.70 13.73
CA ALA A 21 11.52 -4.06 14.39
C ALA A 21 11.22 -3.75 15.86
N LYS A 22 10.05 -3.17 16.17
CA LYS A 22 9.65 -2.91 17.57
C LYS A 22 9.48 -4.19 18.39
N LYS A 23 8.86 -5.24 17.82
CA LYS A 23 8.71 -6.54 18.50
C LYS A 23 10.05 -7.23 18.72
N ALA A 24 10.96 -7.15 17.75
CA ALA A 24 12.32 -7.67 17.85
C ALA A 24 13.12 -6.91 18.91
N GLU A 25 13.05 -5.58 18.94
CA GLU A 25 13.63 -4.73 20.01
C GLU A 25 13.14 -5.22 21.38
N THR A 26 11.82 -5.43 21.53
CA THR A 26 11.22 -5.87 22.79
C THR A 26 11.66 -7.27 23.22
N LYS A 27 11.70 -8.23 22.30
CA LYS A 27 12.13 -9.61 22.58
C LYS A 27 13.61 -9.67 22.97
N VAL A 28 14.46 -8.93 22.26
CA VAL A 28 15.90 -8.83 22.57
C VAL A 28 16.11 -8.19 23.94
N LEU A 29 15.39 -7.10 24.25
CA LEU A 29 15.52 -6.43 25.54
C LEU A 29 15.05 -7.33 26.70
N ALA A 30 13.96 -8.08 26.51
CA ALA A 30 13.45 -9.03 27.50
C ALA A 30 14.44 -10.17 27.77
N ALA A 31 15.13 -10.67 26.74
CA ALA A 31 16.16 -11.70 26.89
C ALA A 31 17.45 -11.18 27.56
N LEU A 32 17.80 -9.91 27.35
CA LEU A 32 18.97 -9.28 27.98
C LEU A 32 18.76 -8.91 29.45
N LEU A 33 17.61 -8.34 29.76
CA LEU A 33 17.36 -7.70 31.05
C LEU A 33 16.52 -8.55 32.00
N GLY A 34 15.78 -9.55 31.49
CA GLY A 34 14.81 -10.31 32.28
C GLY A 34 13.61 -9.43 32.69
N LYS A 35 13.08 -9.64 33.90
CA LYS A 35 11.97 -8.82 34.45
C LYS A 35 12.53 -7.53 35.06
N VAL A 36 12.42 -6.42 34.34
CA VAL A 36 12.87 -5.10 34.80
C VAL A 36 11.69 -4.12 34.86
N PRO A 37 11.67 -3.16 35.79
CA PRO A 37 10.67 -2.08 35.85
C PRO A 37 10.60 -1.26 34.55
N ALA A 38 9.40 -0.76 34.24
CA ALA A 38 9.08 -0.08 32.98
C ALA A 38 9.91 1.20 32.72
N GLU A 39 10.42 1.85 33.76
CA GLU A 39 11.19 3.09 33.63
C GLU A 39 12.57 2.85 33.01
N GLU A 40 13.31 1.83 33.48
CA GLU A 40 14.61 1.45 32.93
C GLU A 40 14.50 0.94 31.49
N TYR A 41 13.39 0.28 31.16
CA TYR A 41 13.12 -0.23 29.82
C TYR A 41 13.27 0.83 28.73
N THR A 42 12.75 2.03 28.96
CA THR A 42 12.86 3.19 28.05
C THR A 42 14.29 3.68 27.84
N ILE A 43 15.11 3.62 28.89
CA ILE A 43 16.52 4.03 28.86
C ILE A 43 17.30 3.02 28.00
N TRP A 44 17.11 1.72 28.26
CA TRP A 44 17.72 0.64 27.49
C TRP A 44 17.28 0.61 26.02
N LEU A 45 16.01 0.90 25.72
CA LEU A 45 15.51 1.05 24.36
C LEU A 45 16.23 2.18 23.61
N ARG A 46 16.50 3.31 24.29
CA ARG A 46 17.26 4.43 23.72
C ARG A 46 18.71 4.03 23.46
N HIS A 47 19.34 3.26 24.35
CA HIS A 47 20.70 2.75 24.15
C HIS A 47 20.80 1.72 23.01
N LEU A 48 19.79 0.88 22.86
CA LEU A 48 19.69 -0.09 21.77
C LEU A 48 19.53 0.62 20.42
N ARG A 49 18.67 1.64 20.33
CA ARG A 49 18.52 2.49 19.13
C ARG A 49 19.75 3.32 18.78
N ARG A 50 20.54 3.71 19.79
CA ARG A 50 21.84 4.37 19.60
C ARG A 50 22.95 3.41 19.15
N GLY A 51 22.68 2.11 19.07
CA GLY A 51 23.64 1.09 18.65
C GLY A 51 24.70 0.75 19.70
N ALA A 52 24.56 1.24 20.94
CA ALA A 52 25.53 1.02 22.01
C ALA A 52 25.65 -0.45 22.44
N LEU A 53 24.62 -1.24 22.16
CA LEU A 53 24.52 -2.65 22.57
C LEU A 53 24.75 -3.63 21.40
N ASN A 54 24.96 -3.15 20.17
CA ASN A 54 24.99 -3.98 18.96
C ASN A 54 25.95 -5.19 19.03
N ASN A 55 27.06 -5.06 19.76
CA ASN A 55 28.10 -6.08 19.89
C ASN A 55 27.87 -7.04 21.06
N GLN A 56 26.87 -6.82 21.92
CA GLN A 56 26.53 -7.76 22.98
C GLN A 56 25.86 -9.02 22.39
N ARG A 57 26.13 -10.17 23.02
CA ARG A 57 25.56 -11.46 22.62
C ARG A 57 24.35 -11.78 23.49
N VAL A 58 23.31 -12.31 22.87
CA VAL A 58 22.05 -12.68 23.52
C VAL A 58 21.69 -14.08 23.09
N GLU A 59 21.19 -14.87 24.03
CA GLU A 59 20.61 -16.17 23.74
C GLU A 59 19.13 -15.98 23.38
N LEU A 60 18.82 -16.24 22.11
CA LEU A 60 17.47 -16.11 21.58
C LEU A 60 17.08 -17.34 20.78
N ASP A 61 15.81 -17.66 20.89
CA ASP A 61 15.13 -18.68 20.13
C ASP A 61 14.77 -18.11 18.74
N LEU A 62 15.60 -18.42 17.74
CA LEU A 62 15.40 -17.97 16.36
C LEU A 62 14.82 -19.12 15.51
N PRO A 63 13.85 -18.83 14.62
CA PRO A 63 13.30 -19.84 13.72
C PRO A 63 14.32 -20.30 12.67
N LEU A 64 14.22 -21.57 12.28
CA LEU A 64 15.13 -22.27 11.37
C LEU A 64 15.27 -21.63 9.96
N SER A 65 14.33 -20.80 9.50
CA SER A 65 14.40 -20.13 8.18
C SER A 65 15.69 -19.29 8.02
N ALA A 66 16.11 -18.60 9.09
CA ALA A 66 17.35 -17.82 9.09
C ALA A 66 18.62 -18.68 9.07
N VAL A 67 18.52 -19.97 9.41
CA VAL A 67 19.66 -20.92 9.46
C VAL A 67 20.01 -21.43 8.06
N ALA A 68 19.05 -21.49 7.14
CA ALA A 68 19.29 -21.95 5.77
C ALA A 68 20.18 -20.98 4.97
N ALA A 69 20.05 -19.67 5.20
CA ALA A 69 20.82 -18.64 4.50
C ALA A 69 22.30 -18.58 4.91
N SER A 70 22.66 -18.98 6.14
CA SER A 70 24.05 -18.94 6.62
C SER A 70 24.81 -20.24 6.43
N ASN A 71 24.13 -21.38 6.27
CA ASN A 71 24.74 -22.72 6.29
C ASN A 71 24.71 -23.49 4.95
N GLN A 72 24.32 -22.86 3.84
CA GLN A 72 24.42 -23.49 2.51
C GLN A 72 25.86 -23.95 2.17
N ALA A 73 26.89 -23.38 2.80
CA ALA A 73 28.27 -23.76 2.55
C ALA A 73 28.80 -24.96 3.36
N ARG A 74 28.09 -25.45 4.39
CA ARG A 74 28.61 -26.53 5.27
C ARG A 74 27.86 -27.85 5.22
N VAL A 75 26.61 -27.88 4.75
CA VAL A 75 25.80 -29.11 4.73
C VAL A 75 25.89 -29.85 3.39
N PHE A 76 26.21 -29.18 2.28
CA PHE A 76 26.33 -29.84 0.98
C PHE A 76 27.65 -30.61 0.78
N GLY A 77 28.70 -30.24 1.53
CA GLY A 77 30.04 -30.84 1.39
C GLY A 77 30.15 -32.24 2.01
N ASP A 78 29.64 -32.45 3.22
CA ASP A 78 29.77 -33.73 3.94
C ASP A 78 28.69 -34.77 3.57
N VAL A 79 27.62 -34.36 2.87
CA VAL A 79 26.51 -35.26 2.52
C VAL A 79 26.73 -35.93 1.15
N GLN A 80 27.60 -35.40 0.30
CA GLN A 80 27.91 -36.02 -1.00
C GLN A 80 28.65 -37.36 -0.82
N ASP A 81 29.56 -37.47 0.15
CA ASP A 81 30.30 -38.72 0.41
C ASP A 81 29.49 -39.74 1.25
N ALA A 82 28.54 -39.27 2.07
CA ALA A 82 27.69 -40.13 2.90
C ALA A 82 26.37 -40.58 2.22
N ALA A 83 26.00 -40.00 1.07
CA ALA A 83 24.78 -40.33 0.32
C ALA A 83 24.86 -41.65 -0.47
N SER A 84 26.03 -42.27 -0.58
CA SER A 84 26.20 -43.52 -1.32
C SER A 84 25.68 -44.76 -0.57
N ASN A 85 25.45 -44.67 0.75
CA ASN A 85 25.13 -45.84 1.60
C ASN A 85 23.94 -45.66 2.56
N MET A 86 23.10 -44.62 2.41
CA MET A 86 21.91 -44.45 3.26
C MET A 86 20.60 -44.65 2.51
N THR A 87 19.87 -45.69 2.93
CA THR A 87 18.56 -46.10 2.43
C THR A 87 17.51 -45.01 2.63
N LEU A 88 16.72 -44.74 1.59
CA LEU A 88 15.67 -43.71 1.50
C LEU A 88 14.60 -43.75 2.62
N ASN A 89 14.48 -44.85 3.36
CA ASN A 89 13.50 -45.00 4.44
C ASN A 89 13.90 -44.28 5.74
N ASN A 90 15.18 -43.89 5.93
CA ASN A 90 15.62 -43.08 7.07
C ASN A 90 15.64 -41.58 6.79
N ILE A 91 15.55 -41.18 5.51
CA ILE A 91 15.49 -39.77 5.12
C ILE A 91 14.06 -39.24 5.32
N SER A 92 13.04 -40.04 5.04
CA SER A 92 11.63 -39.66 5.28
C SER A 92 11.32 -39.44 6.77
N SER A 93 11.93 -40.19 7.69
CA SER A 93 11.76 -39.99 9.14
C SER A 93 12.56 -38.80 9.70
N LEU A 94 13.62 -38.37 9.03
CA LEU A 94 14.35 -37.13 9.32
C LEU A 94 13.63 -35.88 8.77
N PHE A 95 12.84 -36.02 7.70
CA PHE A 95 12.06 -34.93 7.10
C PHE A 95 10.61 -34.83 7.62
N ALA A 96 10.07 -35.90 8.23
CA ALA A 96 8.70 -35.93 8.79
C ALA A 96 8.63 -35.60 10.30
N GLY A 97 9.78 -35.43 10.96
CA GLY A 97 9.86 -35.07 12.37
C GLY A 97 9.86 -33.55 12.58
N ASP A 98 8.67 -32.98 12.79
CA ASP A 98 8.40 -31.78 13.59
C ASP A 98 9.48 -30.68 13.54
N LEU A 99 9.37 -29.78 12.55
CA LEU A 99 10.23 -28.60 12.29
C LEU A 99 10.13 -27.50 13.38
N ARG A 100 9.90 -27.87 14.64
CA ARG A 100 9.84 -26.99 15.81
C ARG A 100 10.98 -27.21 16.80
N MET A 101 12.14 -27.65 16.32
CA MET A 101 13.37 -27.61 17.13
C MET A 101 13.90 -26.17 17.20
N ILE A 102 13.35 -25.45 18.16
CA ILE A 102 13.84 -24.16 18.64
C ILE A 102 15.16 -24.44 19.38
N ASN A 103 16.29 -24.11 18.76
CA ASN A 103 17.60 -24.19 19.42
C ASN A 103 18.02 -22.79 19.85
N GLN A 104 18.17 -22.61 21.17
CA GLN A 104 18.77 -21.41 21.78
C GLN A 104 20.13 -21.14 21.16
N ARG A 105 20.32 -19.97 20.54
CA ARG A 105 21.61 -19.58 19.98
C ARG A 105 22.07 -18.24 20.54
N CYS A 106 23.34 -18.19 20.92
CA CYS A 106 24.09 -16.98 21.24
C CYS A 106 24.38 -16.18 19.96
N VAL A 107 23.57 -15.17 19.66
CA VAL A 107 23.72 -14.31 18.48
C VAL A 107 23.99 -12.86 18.91
N THR A 108 24.64 -12.05 18.07
CA THR A 108 24.78 -10.62 18.37
C THR A 108 23.41 -9.94 18.32
N ILE A 109 23.21 -8.87 19.08
CA ILE A 109 21.95 -8.11 19.07
C ILE A 109 21.60 -7.63 17.66
N LYS A 110 22.60 -7.19 16.89
CA LYS A 110 22.42 -6.71 15.51
C LYS A 110 21.86 -7.82 14.60
N ASP A 111 22.46 -9.00 14.66
CA ASP A 111 22.04 -10.13 13.82
C ASP A 111 20.71 -10.72 14.32
N ALA A 112 20.47 -10.71 15.64
CA ALA A 112 19.20 -11.13 16.22
C ALA A 112 18.03 -10.26 15.75
N ILE A 113 18.17 -8.93 15.72
CA ILE A 113 17.15 -8.01 15.22
C ILE A 113 16.90 -8.26 13.73
N HIS A 114 17.96 -8.43 12.93
CA HIS A 114 17.83 -8.70 11.50
C HIS A 114 17.13 -10.05 11.23
N CYS A 115 17.54 -11.12 11.90
CA CYS A 115 16.94 -12.45 11.78
C CYS A 115 15.48 -12.49 12.24
N LEU A 116 15.14 -11.83 13.36
CA LEU A 116 13.75 -11.75 13.85
C LEU A 116 12.87 -10.94 12.89
N THR A 117 13.40 -9.83 12.36
CA THR A 117 12.67 -9.00 11.40
C THR A 117 12.44 -9.78 10.10
N GLN A 118 13.45 -10.51 9.60
CA GLN A 118 13.30 -11.37 8.42
C GLN A 118 12.34 -12.53 8.65
N ALA A 119 12.39 -13.19 9.81
CA ALA A 119 11.48 -14.27 10.14
C ALA A 119 10.01 -13.83 10.24
N GLU A 120 9.74 -12.61 10.70
CA GLU A 120 8.38 -12.04 10.69
C GLU A 120 7.95 -11.60 9.27
N LEU A 121 8.89 -11.32 8.36
CA LEU A 121 8.60 -10.95 6.97
C LEU A 121 8.42 -12.16 6.04
N ASP A 122 9.07 -13.29 6.32
CA ASP A 122 8.94 -14.56 5.57
C ASP A 122 7.50 -15.11 5.63
N VAL A 123 6.64 -14.55 6.47
CA VAL A 123 5.18 -14.68 6.39
C VAL A 123 4.62 -13.88 5.19
N MET A 124 5.27 -14.00 4.02
CA MET A 124 4.96 -13.31 2.76
C MET A 124 3.55 -13.63 2.27
N GLU A 125 3.00 -14.79 2.62
CA GLU A 125 1.67 -15.24 2.23
C GLU A 125 0.55 -14.47 2.96
N MET A 126 0.76 -14.12 4.24
CA MET A 126 -0.20 -13.29 4.98
C MET A 126 -0.26 -11.85 4.47
N VAL A 127 0.84 -11.31 3.95
CA VAL A 127 0.86 -9.90 3.48
C VAL A 127 0.01 -9.72 2.23
N VAL A 128 0.06 -10.69 1.30
CA VAL A 128 -0.77 -10.65 0.09
C VAL A 128 -2.24 -10.78 0.46
N GLN A 129 -2.58 -11.71 1.34
CA GLN A 129 -3.96 -11.90 1.79
C GLN A 129 -4.51 -10.66 2.53
N GLN A 130 -3.72 -10.06 3.41
CA GLN A 130 -4.09 -8.80 4.07
C GLN A 130 -4.23 -7.63 3.09
N ALA A 131 -3.42 -7.60 2.03
CA ALA A 131 -3.54 -6.58 1.00
C ALA A 131 -4.82 -6.75 0.18
N VAL A 132 -5.24 -7.99 -0.09
CA VAL A 132 -6.52 -8.30 -0.74
C VAL A 132 -7.67 -7.89 0.17
N GLU A 133 -7.69 -8.33 1.42
CA GLU A 133 -8.71 -7.95 2.42
C GLU A 133 -8.83 -6.42 2.54
N ALA A 134 -7.71 -5.71 2.62
CA ALA A 134 -7.71 -4.25 2.69
C ALA A 134 -8.25 -3.57 1.43
N VAL A 135 -8.11 -4.18 0.25
CA VAL A 135 -8.69 -3.67 -1.00
C VAL A 135 -10.19 -3.99 -1.07
N GLU A 136 -10.62 -5.13 -0.53
CA GLU A 136 -12.05 -5.47 -0.46
C GLU A 136 -12.80 -4.56 0.52
N GLU A 137 -12.24 -4.28 1.70
CA GLU A 137 -12.91 -3.50 2.76
C GLU A 137 -12.78 -1.97 2.61
N GLU A 138 -11.61 -1.48 2.17
CA GLU A 138 -11.31 -0.03 2.11
C GLU A 138 -11.05 0.45 0.68
N GLY A 139 -11.30 -0.38 -0.33
CA GLY A 139 -11.06 -0.04 -1.73
C GLY A 139 -11.89 1.17 -2.16
N ILE A 140 -11.25 2.13 -2.83
CA ILE A 140 -11.94 3.25 -3.48
C ILE A 140 -11.58 3.21 -4.96
N VAL A 141 -12.61 3.21 -5.81
CA VAL A 141 -12.49 3.30 -7.27
C VAL A 141 -13.07 4.63 -7.72
N PHE A 142 -12.23 5.46 -8.33
CA PHE A 142 -12.66 6.71 -8.96
C PHE A 142 -12.84 6.51 -10.46
N ILE A 143 -14.05 6.75 -10.97
CA ILE A 143 -14.40 6.70 -12.38
C ILE A 143 -14.57 8.15 -12.84
N ASP A 144 -13.62 8.65 -13.61
CA ASP A 144 -13.72 10.02 -14.14
C ASP A 144 -14.48 10.04 -15.46
N GLU A 145 -15.00 11.21 -15.81
CA GLU A 145 -15.70 11.48 -17.08
C GLU A 145 -16.81 10.48 -17.43
N ILE A 146 -17.59 10.03 -16.45
CA ILE A 146 -18.70 9.09 -16.65
C ILE A 146 -19.80 9.68 -17.57
N ASP A 147 -19.84 11.00 -17.71
CA ASP A 147 -20.75 11.69 -18.62
C ASP A 147 -20.40 11.42 -20.10
N LYS A 148 -19.19 10.97 -20.43
CA LYS A 148 -18.79 10.62 -21.81
C LYS A 148 -19.39 9.32 -22.30
N ILE A 149 -19.73 8.40 -21.39
CA ILE A 149 -20.33 7.11 -21.75
C ILE A 149 -21.87 7.16 -21.75
N CYS A 150 -22.47 8.33 -21.50
CA CYS A 150 -23.92 8.53 -21.54
C CYS A 150 -24.36 8.95 -22.95
N SER A 151 -25.31 8.21 -23.54
CA SER A 151 -25.93 8.59 -24.82
C SER A 151 -27.27 9.29 -24.59
N LYS A 152 -27.61 10.28 -25.42
CA LYS A 152 -28.92 10.94 -25.38
C LYS A 152 -29.97 9.99 -25.93
N SER A 153 -30.65 9.28 -25.04
CA SER A 153 -31.77 8.43 -25.37
C SER A 153 -33.02 9.29 -25.70
N GLY A 154 -33.04 9.90 -26.90
CA GLY A 154 -34.28 10.41 -27.49
C GLY A 154 -34.18 11.66 -28.36
N LYS A 155 -34.02 11.48 -29.69
CA LYS A 155 -34.82 12.14 -30.75
C LYS A 155 -34.41 11.61 -32.14
N GLY A 156 -35.23 10.68 -32.64
CA GLY A 156 -35.48 10.38 -34.06
C GLY A 156 -34.31 10.37 -35.05
N GLY A 157 -33.89 9.17 -35.45
CA GLY A 157 -33.32 8.92 -36.78
C GLY A 157 -31.94 8.25 -36.78
N TYR A 158 -31.94 6.96 -37.14
CA TYR A 158 -30.79 6.17 -37.59
C TYR A 158 -29.67 5.86 -36.58
N GLN A 159 -29.12 4.66 -36.76
CA GLN A 159 -28.51 3.78 -35.78
C GLN A 159 -26.99 3.69 -35.98
N GLY A 160 -26.22 3.82 -34.89
CA GLY A 160 -24.76 3.61 -34.78
C GLY A 160 -24.01 4.93 -34.53
N PRO A 161 -23.41 5.16 -33.34
CA PRO A 161 -22.43 4.31 -32.63
C PRO A 161 -22.77 4.02 -31.14
N ASP A 162 -24.01 4.19 -30.71
CA ASP A 162 -24.42 4.14 -29.28
C ASP A 162 -24.21 2.79 -28.58
N ALA A 163 -23.99 1.69 -29.32
CA ALA A 163 -23.77 0.36 -28.74
C ALA A 163 -22.45 0.25 -27.95
N SER A 164 -21.45 1.09 -28.27
CA SER A 164 -20.16 1.07 -27.58
C SER A 164 -20.26 1.69 -26.18
N ASP A 165 -20.91 2.85 -26.07
CA ASP A 165 -20.95 3.62 -24.83
C ASP A 165 -21.92 3.00 -23.81
N GLU A 166 -23.06 2.48 -24.29
CA GLU A 166 -23.96 1.70 -23.45
C GLU A 166 -23.31 0.35 -23.05
N GLY A 167 -22.52 -0.25 -23.93
CA GLY A 167 -21.75 -1.46 -23.64
C GLY A 167 -20.79 -1.26 -22.47
N VAL A 168 -20.06 -0.13 -22.44
CA VAL A 168 -19.16 0.21 -21.32
C VAL A 168 -19.94 0.37 -20.01
N GLN A 169 -21.12 1.01 -20.03
CA GLN A 169 -21.95 1.09 -18.82
C GLN A 169 -22.37 -0.30 -18.32
N ARG A 170 -22.76 -1.20 -19.22
CA ARG A 170 -23.15 -2.57 -18.87
C ARG A 170 -21.97 -3.39 -18.33
N ASP A 171 -20.78 -3.21 -18.89
CA ASP A 171 -19.56 -3.87 -18.43
C ASP A 171 -19.11 -3.37 -17.04
N LEU A 172 -19.47 -2.14 -16.66
CA LEU A 172 -19.23 -1.60 -15.33
C LEU A 172 -20.22 -2.13 -14.28
N LEU A 173 -21.41 -2.58 -14.67
CA LEU A 173 -22.43 -3.08 -13.73
C LEU A 173 -21.90 -4.22 -12.86
N PRO A 174 -21.31 -5.32 -13.38
CA PRO A 174 -20.79 -6.40 -12.53
C PRO A 174 -19.82 -5.93 -11.43
N LEU A 175 -19.04 -4.88 -11.69
CA LEU A 175 -18.10 -4.33 -10.70
C LEU A 175 -18.83 -3.58 -9.58
N LEU A 176 -19.87 -2.83 -9.93
CA LEU A 176 -20.72 -2.07 -8.99
C LEU A 176 -21.73 -2.94 -8.25
N GLU A 177 -22.17 -4.06 -8.84
CA GLU A 177 -23.11 -4.99 -8.22
C GLU A 177 -22.44 -5.95 -7.24
N GLY A 178 -21.12 -6.14 -7.37
CA GLY A 178 -20.37 -7.13 -6.60
C GLY A 178 -20.05 -8.34 -7.46
N SER A 179 -18.81 -8.43 -7.94
CA SER A 179 -18.30 -9.58 -8.66
C SER A 179 -16.95 -10.01 -8.09
N THR A 180 -16.58 -11.26 -8.36
CA THR A 180 -15.25 -11.78 -8.03
C THR A 180 -14.34 -11.58 -9.24
N VAL A 181 -13.33 -10.73 -9.08
CA VAL A 181 -12.33 -10.44 -10.11
C VAL A 181 -11.05 -11.19 -9.77
N SER A 182 -10.65 -12.12 -10.65
CA SER A 182 -9.41 -12.87 -10.46
C SER A 182 -8.20 -12.01 -10.83
N THR A 183 -7.25 -11.90 -9.91
CA THR A 183 -6.00 -11.15 -10.11
C THR A 183 -4.78 -12.01 -9.84
N ARG A 184 -3.59 -11.51 -10.19
CA ARG A 184 -2.30 -12.17 -9.88
C ARG A 184 -2.04 -12.40 -8.38
N TYR A 185 -2.79 -11.74 -7.52
CA TYR A 185 -2.64 -11.80 -6.06
C TYR A 185 -3.75 -12.60 -5.37
N GLY A 186 -4.68 -13.16 -6.14
CA GLY A 186 -5.87 -13.83 -5.65
C GLY A 186 -7.15 -13.24 -6.22
N ASP A 187 -8.26 -13.85 -5.83
CA ASP A 187 -9.60 -13.40 -6.21
C ASP A 187 -10.05 -12.28 -5.28
N ILE A 188 -10.57 -11.19 -5.86
CA ILE A 188 -10.99 -9.99 -5.14
C ILE A 188 -12.50 -9.80 -5.31
N HIS A 189 -13.23 -9.64 -4.21
CA HIS A 189 -14.65 -9.33 -4.19
C HIS A 189 -14.88 -7.82 -4.19
N THR A 190 -15.73 -7.32 -5.09
CA THR A 190 -15.97 -5.87 -5.23
C THR A 190 -17.12 -5.33 -4.38
N ASN A 191 -17.74 -6.17 -3.54
CA ASN A 191 -18.98 -5.87 -2.83
C ASN A 191 -18.91 -4.64 -1.91
N TYR A 192 -17.76 -4.39 -1.28
CA TYR A 192 -17.58 -3.31 -0.31
C TYR A 192 -16.68 -2.18 -0.82
N ILE A 193 -16.32 -2.20 -2.10
CA ILE A 193 -15.53 -1.15 -2.72
C ILE A 193 -16.39 0.10 -2.91
N LEU A 194 -15.89 1.25 -2.48
CA LEU A 194 -16.52 2.54 -2.70
C LEU A 194 -16.24 3.03 -4.12
N PHE A 195 -17.30 3.18 -4.92
CA PHE A 195 -17.20 3.79 -6.24
C PHE A 195 -17.56 5.27 -6.18
N ILE A 196 -16.70 6.11 -6.74
CA ILE A 196 -16.90 7.55 -6.91
C ILE A 196 -16.84 7.83 -8.40
N ALA A 197 -17.98 8.17 -8.98
CA ALA A 197 -18.05 8.61 -10.36
C ALA A 197 -18.06 10.14 -10.45
N SER A 198 -17.27 10.70 -11.35
CA SER A 198 -17.22 12.12 -11.65
C SER A 198 -17.57 12.36 -13.12
N GLY A 199 -18.11 13.53 -13.41
CA GLY A 199 -18.47 13.96 -14.75
C GLY A 199 -18.90 15.42 -14.73
N ALA A 200 -18.72 16.11 -15.85
CA ALA A 200 -19.08 17.52 -15.94
C ALA A 200 -20.56 17.72 -16.30
N PHE A 201 -21.17 16.74 -17.00
CA PHE A 201 -22.60 16.71 -17.32
C PHE A 201 -23.09 17.97 -18.05
N HIS A 202 -22.27 18.54 -18.92
CA HIS A 202 -22.64 19.73 -19.73
C HIS A 202 -23.69 19.40 -20.80
N SER A 203 -23.50 18.28 -21.50
CA SER A 203 -24.32 17.88 -22.65
C SER A 203 -25.36 16.84 -22.30
N VAL A 204 -25.16 16.07 -21.23
CA VAL A 204 -25.96 14.92 -20.81
C VAL A 204 -26.32 15.07 -19.34
N GLN A 205 -27.43 14.46 -18.91
CA GLN A 205 -27.86 14.47 -17.53
C GLN A 205 -27.59 13.10 -16.88
N PRO A 206 -27.42 13.03 -15.55
CA PRO A 206 -27.32 11.74 -14.86
C PRO A 206 -28.52 10.80 -15.08
N SER A 207 -29.67 11.34 -15.50
CA SER A 207 -30.86 10.58 -15.90
C SER A 207 -30.69 9.84 -17.22
N ASP A 208 -29.70 10.21 -18.05
CA ASP A 208 -29.43 9.60 -19.35
C ASP A 208 -28.58 8.32 -19.22
N MET A 209 -28.08 8.01 -18.02
CA MET A 209 -27.42 6.73 -17.71
C MET A 209 -28.43 5.57 -17.65
N LEU A 210 -27.95 4.33 -17.78
CA LEU A 210 -28.77 3.13 -17.55
C LEU A 210 -29.41 3.16 -16.15
N ALA A 211 -30.66 2.68 -16.06
CA ALA A 211 -31.43 2.71 -14.81
C ALA A 211 -30.74 1.88 -13.71
N GLU A 212 -30.10 0.77 -14.10
CA GLU A 212 -29.30 -0.09 -13.23
C GLU A 212 -28.12 0.68 -12.63
N LEU A 213 -27.40 1.44 -13.46
CA LEU A 213 -26.24 2.23 -13.04
C LEU A 213 -26.66 3.38 -12.11
N GLN A 214 -27.77 4.05 -12.43
CA GLN A 214 -28.34 5.07 -11.56
C GLN A 214 -28.73 4.52 -10.19
N GLY A 215 -29.26 3.30 -10.12
CA GLY A 215 -29.61 2.63 -8.86
C GLY A 215 -28.39 2.34 -7.97
N ARG A 216 -27.21 2.14 -8.56
CA ARG A 216 -25.95 1.90 -7.84
C ARG A 216 -25.20 3.17 -7.45
N LEU A 217 -25.60 4.33 -7.98
CA LEU A 217 -25.04 5.65 -7.67
C LEU A 217 -26.09 6.56 -6.99
N PRO A 218 -26.54 6.22 -5.76
CA PRO A 218 -27.64 6.93 -5.10
C PRO A 218 -27.22 8.31 -4.56
N VAL A 219 -25.96 8.47 -4.15
CA VAL A 219 -25.46 9.72 -3.58
C VAL A 219 -25.01 10.63 -4.73
N ARG A 220 -25.67 11.78 -4.86
CA ARG A 220 -25.36 12.78 -5.87
C ARG A 220 -24.91 14.07 -5.19
N VAL A 221 -23.76 14.58 -5.60
CA VAL A 221 -23.17 15.82 -5.08
C VAL A 221 -22.78 16.69 -6.27
N LEU A 222 -23.07 17.99 -6.19
CA LEU A 222 -22.68 18.98 -7.19
C LEU A 222 -21.56 19.86 -6.61
N LEU A 223 -20.43 19.88 -7.30
CA LEU A 223 -19.28 20.72 -6.96
C LEU A 223 -19.47 22.11 -7.59
N ARG A 224 -19.06 23.16 -6.86
CA ARG A 224 -19.12 24.53 -7.34
C ARG A 224 -17.85 24.87 -8.12
N PRO A 225 -17.93 25.75 -9.15
CA PRO A 225 -16.75 26.28 -9.80
C PRO A 225 -15.90 27.06 -8.79
N LEU A 226 -14.58 27.10 -9.04
CA LEU A 226 -13.62 27.77 -8.18
C LEU A 226 -13.64 29.29 -8.42
N SER A 227 -13.56 30.06 -7.34
CA SER A 227 -13.37 31.51 -7.40
C SER A 227 -11.90 31.90 -7.30
N GLU A 228 -11.56 33.15 -7.65
CA GLU A 228 -10.20 33.74 -7.45
C GLU A 228 -9.72 33.54 -6.00
N LYS A 229 -10.63 33.69 -5.02
CA LYS A 229 -10.31 33.47 -3.60
C LYS A 229 -9.98 32.01 -3.29
N ASP A 230 -10.63 31.07 -3.96
CA ASP A 230 -10.38 29.64 -3.77
C ASP A 230 -9.04 29.26 -4.38
N PHE A 231 -8.69 29.79 -5.56
CA PHE A 231 -7.36 29.62 -6.16
C PHE A 231 -6.24 30.13 -5.25
N TYR A 232 -6.40 31.32 -4.67
CA TYR A 232 -5.44 31.84 -3.70
C TYR A 232 -5.28 30.89 -2.49
N GLN A 233 -6.38 30.32 -1.97
CA GLN A 233 -6.32 29.34 -0.88
C GLN A 233 -5.66 28.03 -1.32
N ILE A 234 -5.90 27.56 -2.54
CA ILE A 234 -5.26 26.36 -3.09
C ILE A 234 -3.75 26.56 -3.14
N LEU A 235 -3.28 27.72 -3.62
CA LEU A 235 -1.86 28.02 -3.74
C LEU A 235 -1.13 28.23 -2.41
N THR A 236 -1.84 28.59 -1.33
CA THR A 236 -1.21 28.96 -0.05
C THR A 236 -1.46 27.98 1.10
N ARG A 237 -2.65 27.38 1.18
CA ARG A 237 -3.05 26.55 2.34
C ARG A 237 -2.91 25.06 2.09
N THR A 238 -2.95 24.62 0.82
CA THR A 238 -2.82 23.18 0.54
C THR A 238 -1.41 22.71 0.85
N LYS A 239 -1.32 21.53 1.47
CA LYS A 239 -0.03 20.91 1.76
C LYS A 239 0.64 20.55 0.45
N SER A 240 1.93 20.90 0.30
CA SER A 240 2.66 20.69 -0.95
C SER A 240 1.98 21.42 -2.11
N ASN A 241 1.56 22.67 -1.89
CA ASN A 241 1.06 23.52 -2.97
C ASN A 241 2.15 23.79 -4.04
N LEU A 242 1.74 24.27 -5.21
CA LEU A 242 2.66 24.53 -6.33
C LEU A 242 3.80 25.48 -5.95
N ILE A 243 3.53 26.47 -5.10
CA ILE A 243 4.53 27.44 -4.65
C ILE A 243 5.61 26.77 -3.82
N GLU A 244 5.23 25.96 -2.83
CA GLU A 244 6.15 25.17 -2.01
C GLU A 244 6.95 24.18 -2.85
N GLN A 245 6.30 23.51 -3.81
CA GLN A 245 6.96 22.59 -4.72
C GLN A 245 8.03 23.29 -5.58
N HIS A 246 7.71 24.45 -6.16
CA HIS A 246 8.67 25.22 -6.96
C HIS A 246 9.82 25.80 -6.13
N LYS A 247 9.53 26.29 -4.91
CA LYS A 247 10.57 26.73 -3.96
C LYS A 247 11.51 25.59 -3.62
N ALA A 248 10.96 24.42 -3.31
CA ALA A 248 11.75 23.24 -2.96
C ALA A 248 12.60 22.75 -4.14
N LEU A 249 12.03 22.76 -5.36
CA LEU A 249 12.72 22.33 -6.57
C LEU A 249 13.91 23.24 -6.90
N LEU A 250 13.73 24.56 -6.89
CA LEU A 250 14.81 25.52 -7.18
C LEU A 250 15.85 25.61 -6.05
N ALA A 251 15.45 25.35 -4.80
CA ALA A 251 16.39 25.24 -3.70
C ALA A 251 17.41 24.10 -3.90
N THR A 252 17.08 23.05 -4.68
CA THR A 252 18.04 21.99 -5.03
C THR A 252 19.19 22.49 -5.90
N GLU A 253 18.98 23.57 -6.65
CA GLU A 253 20.00 24.26 -7.46
C GLU A 253 20.65 25.42 -6.69
N GLY A 254 20.34 25.58 -5.40
CA GLY A 254 20.83 26.67 -4.57
C GLY A 254 20.14 28.02 -4.82
N ILE A 255 19.02 28.04 -5.55
CA ILE A 255 18.26 29.25 -5.85
C ILE A 255 17.16 29.45 -4.79
N GLU A 256 17.23 30.56 -4.05
CA GLU A 256 16.19 30.92 -3.08
C GLU A 256 15.05 31.72 -3.75
N LEU A 257 13.94 31.05 -4.05
CA LEU A 257 12.76 31.69 -4.64
C LEU A 257 11.80 32.23 -3.57
N LYS A 258 11.46 33.51 -3.65
CA LYS A 258 10.48 34.17 -2.78
C LYS A 258 9.32 34.70 -3.61
N PHE A 259 8.12 34.19 -3.34
CA PHE A 259 6.87 34.71 -3.88
C PHE A 259 6.30 35.72 -2.89
N THR A 260 6.00 36.93 -3.37
CA THR A 260 5.26 37.94 -2.61
C THR A 260 3.77 37.66 -2.64
N ASP A 261 3.03 38.07 -1.61
CA ASP A 261 1.58 37.81 -1.54
C ASP A 261 0.83 38.44 -2.72
N ASP A 262 1.24 39.63 -3.18
CA ASP A 262 0.69 40.28 -4.37
C ASP A 262 0.88 39.45 -5.64
N ALA A 263 2.04 38.80 -5.80
CA ALA A 263 2.31 37.94 -6.95
C ALA A 263 1.43 36.69 -6.91
N ILE A 264 1.16 36.14 -5.74
CA ILE A 264 0.26 34.98 -5.58
C ILE A 264 -1.18 35.37 -5.89
N ALA A 265 -1.61 36.57 -5.48
CA ALA A 265 -2.92 37.11 -5.80
C ALA A 265 -3.10 37.33 -7.31
N GLU A 266 -2.09 37.87 -8.01
CA GLU A 266 -2.14 38.03 -9.47
C GLU A 266 -2.18 36.69 -10.21
N VAL A 267 -1.43 35.68 -9.77
CA VAL A 267 -1.51 34.32 -10.34
C VAL A 267 -2.92 33.75 -10.17
N ALA A 268 -3.49 33.86 -8.96
CA ALA A 268 -4.85 33.40 -8.69
C ALA A 268 -5.91 34.12 -9.54
N ARG A 269 -5.70 35.42 -9.85
CA ARG A 269 -6.59 36.20 -10.73
C ARG A 269 -6.48 35.74 -12.18
N GLY A 270 -5.26 35.58 -12.70
CA GLY A 270 -5.00 35.18 -14.08
C GLY A 270 -5.73 33.88 -14.45
N ASP A 271 -5.67 32.87 -13.58
CA ASP A 271 -6.30 31.57 -13.82
C ASP A 271 -7.84 31.64 -13.78
N SER A 272 -8.42 32.48 -12.91
CA SER A 272 -9.88 32.67 -12.86
C SER A 272 -10.45 33.29 -14.13
N SER A 273 -9.69 34.18 -14.79
CA SER A 273 -10.12 34.83 -16.03
C SER A 273 -10.08 33.91 -17.26
N ALA A 274 -9.17 32.91 -17.24
CA ALA A 274 -9.07 31.90 -18.29
C ALA A 274 -10.24 30.90 -18.22
N GLN A 275 -10.69 30.52 -17.02
CA GLN A 275 -11.83 29.62 -16.83
C GLN A 275 -13.19 30.26 -17.14
N ALA A 276 -13.33 31.58 -16.96
CA ALA A 276 -14.57 32.29 -17.30
C ALA A 276 -14.80 32.48 -18.82
N SER A 277 -13.78 32.17 -19.65
CA SER A 277 -13.79 32.37 -21.10
C SER A 277 -14.01 31.07 -21.89
N GLN A 278 -14.25 29.93 -21.21
CA GLN A 278 -14.62 28.63 -21.78
C GLN A 278 -16.03 28.23 -21.32
#